data_AF-A0A5N7XRF3-F1
#
_entry.id   AF-A0A5N7XRF3-F1
#
_cell.length_a   1.000
_cell.length_b   1.000
_cell.length_c   1.000
_cell.angle_alpha   90.00
_cell.angle_beta   90.00
_cell.angle_gamma   90.00
#
_symmetry.space_group_name_H-M   'P 1'
#
loop_
_entity.id
_entity.type
_entity.pdbx_description
1 polymer ?
#
loop_
_entity_poly.entity_id
_entity_poly.type
_entity_poly.pdbx_seq_one_letter_code
_entity_poly.pdbx_strand_id
1 'polypeptide(L)'
;FWITGFAALFMLPLVSFFQPVLPIALSLTLILTGYICLMVGFEQLNNNTERGIAGTMGVVLAVYGAGWGLAAGAALYILVERTHLLKFTSIKDKSRSPAEAD
;
A
#
# COMPACT_ATOMS: atom_id res chain seq x y z
N PHE A 1 7.86 -45.37 -18.05
CA PHE A 1 6.39 -45.31 -18.25
C PHE A 1 5.61 -45.99 -17.13
N TRP A 2 5.85 -47.27 -16.81
CA TRP A 2 5.11 -47.98 -15.74
C TRP A 2 5.37 -47.46 -14.30
N ILE A 3 6.62 -47.10 -13.96
CA ILE A 3 6.98 -46.58 -12.62
C ILE A 3 6.28 -45.25 -12.30
N THR A 4 6.17 -44.34 -13.28
CA THR A 4 5.56 -43.03 -13.11
C THR A 4 4.05 -43.13 -12.90
N GLY A 5 3.38 -44.09 -13.55
CA GLY A 5 1.97 -44.39 -13.33
C GLY A 5 1.69 -44.94 -11.93
N PHE A 6 2.56 -45.84 -11.43
CA PHE A 6 2.45 -46.36 -10.07
C PHE A 6 2.72 -45.29 -9.01
N ALA A 7 3.71 -44.43 -9.23
CA ALA A 7 4.02 -43.31 -8.35
C ALA A 7 2.91 -42.24 -8.35
N ALA A 8 2.35 -41.90 -9.51
CA ALA A 8 1.22 -40.99 -9.61
C ALA A 8 -0.01 -41.52 -8.85
N LEU A 9 -0.30 -42.82 -8.96
CA LEU A 9 -1.42 -43.45 -8.23
C LEU A 9 -1.28 -43.33 -6.70
N PHE A 10 -0.04 -43.36 -6.19
CA PHE A 10 0.27 -43.15 -4.77
C PHE A 10 0.37 -41.66 -4.38
N MET A 11 0.71 -40.78 -5.32
CA MET A 11 0.89 -39.34 -5.09
C MET A 11 -0.43 -38.55 -5.22
N LEU A 12 -1.42 -39.06 -5.98
CA LEU A 12 -2.79 -38.54 -6.04
C LEU A 12 -3.50 -38.47 -4.67
N PRO A 13 -3.50 -39.53 -3.83
CA PRO A 13 -4.10 -39.45 -2.50
C PRO A 13 -3.28 -38.58 -1.54
N LEU A 14 -1.95 -38.53 -1.70
CA LEU A 14 -1.08 -37.67 -0.89
C LEU A 14 -1.36 -36.18 -1.16
N VAL A 15 -1.43 -35.77 -2.43
CA VAL A 15 -1.74 -34.37 -2.81
C VAL A 15 -3.18 -33.99 -2.45
N SER A 16 -4.13 -34.94 -2.51
CA SER A 16 -5.52 -34.69 -2.08
C SER A 16 -5.62 -34.42 -0.58
N PHE A 17 -4.77 -35.06 0.25
CA PHE A 17 -4.64 -34.74 1.67
C PHE A 17 -4.00 -33.37 1.92
N PHE A 18 -3.14 -32.88 1.02
CA PHE A 18 -2.50 -31.55 1.09
C PHE A 18 -3.30 -30.43 0.40
N GLN A 19 -4.31 -30.78 -0.40
CA GLN A 19 -5.22 -29.84 -1.05
C GLN A 19 -5.88 -28.83 -0.08
N PRO A 20 -6.20 -29.17 1.20
CA PRO A 20 -6.62 -28.17 2.17
C PRO A 20 -5.48 -27.32 2.75
N VAL A 21 -4.25 -27.83 2.86
CA VAL A 21 -3.12 -27.12 3.50
C VAL A 21 -2.44 -26.11 2.56
N LEU A 22 -2.34 -26.42 1.27
CA LEU A 22 -1.71 -25.57 0.27
C LEU A 22 -2.36 -24.16 0.15
N PRO A 23 -3.69 -24.02 0.00
CA PRO A 23 -4.33 -22.70 -0.15
C PRO A 23 -4.21 -21.85 1.13
N ILE A 24 -4.14 -22.48 2.30
CA ILE A 24 -3.98 -21.79 3.59
C ILE A 24 -2.57 -21.18 3.67
N ALA A 25 -1.55 -21.96 3.33
CA ALA A 25 -0.16 -21.51 3.33
C ALA A 25 0.08 -20.39 2.30
N LEU A 26 -0.51 -20.49 1.10
CA LEU A 26 -0.38 -19.44 0.08
C LEU A 26 -1.08 -18.15 0.49
N SER A 27 -2.24 -18.24 1.13
CA SER A 27 -2.93 -17.06 1.68
C SER A 27 -2.10 -16.38 2.77
N LEU A 28 -1.55 -17.16 3.70
CA LEU A 28 -0.67 -16.64 4.75
C LEU A 28 0.58 -15.97 4.16
N THR A 29 1.16 -16.57 3.11
CA THR A 29 2.32 -16.03 2.39
C THR A 29 2.01 -14.72 1.67
N LEU A 30 0.85 -14.63 1.01
CA LEU A 30 0.39 -13.40 0.34
C LEU A 30 0.17 -12.27 1.34
N ILE A 31 -0.40 -12.57 2.50
CA ILE A 31 -0.55 -11.60 3.61
C ILE A 31 0.80 -11.18 4.17
N LEU A 32 1.71 -12.12 4.43
CA LEU A 32 3.04 -11.81 4.95
C LEU A 32 3.81 -10.92 3.98
N THR A 33 3.90 -11.35 2.72
CA THR A 33 4.58 -10.61 1.64
C THR A 33 3.95 -9.25 1.41
N GLY A 34 2.61 -9.15 1.46
CA GLY A 34 1.90 -7.87 1.40
C GLY A 34 2.29 -6.94 2.54
N TYR A 35 2.32 -7.44 3.77
CA TYR A 35 2.68 -6.67 4.95
C TYR A 35 4.15 -6.20 4.96
N ILE A 36 5.11 -7.10 4.67
CA ILE A 36 6.54 -6.72 4.65
C ILE A 36 6.83 -5.68 3.56
N CYS A 37 6.18 -5.80 2.40
CA CYS A 37 6.31 -4.82 1.32
C CYS A 37 5.78 -3.46 1.75
N LEU A 38 4.62 -3.42 2.40
CA LEU A 38 4.02 -2.19 2.91
C LEU A 38 4.96 -1.53 3.94
N MET A 39 5.49 -2.31 4.89
CA MET A 39 6.38 -1.82 5.94
C MET A 39 7.67 -1.23 5.36
N VAL A 40 8.35 -1.95 4.47
CA VAL A 40 9.57 -1.48 3.79
C VAL A 40 9.29 -0.23 2.94
N GLY A 41 8.13 -0.16 2.27
CA GLY A 41 7.72 1.02 1.53
C GLY A 41 7.50 2.24 2.44
N PHE A 42 6.87 2.03 3.61
CA PHE A 42 6.66 3.09 4.60
C PHE A 42 7.97 3.54 5.26
N GLU A 43 8.95 2.65 5.42
CA GLU A 43 10.23 2.97 6.05
C GLU A 43 11.10 3.89 5.19
N GLN A 44 10.92 3.87 3.87
CA GLN A 44 11.58 4.80 2.95
C GLN A 44 11.02 6.24 3.03
N LEU A 45 9.86 6.43 3.67
CA LEU A 45 9.22 7.75 3.81
C LEU A 45 9.69 8.43 5.08
N ASN A 46 10.55 9.44 4.95
CA ASN A 46 11.09 10.18 6.10
C ASN A 46 10.17 11.32 6.57
N ASN A 47 9.33 11.86 5.68
CA ASN A 47 8.49 13.01 5.99
C ASN A 47 7.11 12.61 6.52
N ASN A 48 6.61 13.35 7.52
CA ASN A 48 5.29 13.12 8.09
C ASN A 48 4.16 13.27 7.06
N THR A 49 4.29 14.21 6.13
CA THR A 49 3.30 14.42 5.05
C THR A 49 3.27 13.25 4.08
N GLU A 50 4.43 12.74 3.67
CA GLU A 50 4.53 11.61 2.72
C GLU A 50 4.00 10.31 3.32
N ARG A 51 4.26 10.07 4.62
CA ARG A 51 3.69 8.93 5.36
C ARG A 51 2.17 8.99 5.41
N GLY A 52 1.60 10.18 5.57
CA GLY A 52 0.15 10.38 5.51
C GLY A 52 -0.44 10.06 4.13
N ILE A 53 0.18 10.56 3.06
CA ILE A 53 -0.27 10.31 1.68
C ILE A 53 -0.18 8.82 1.35
N ALA A 54 0.95 8.17 1.65
CA ALA A 54 1.13 6.74 1.43
C ALA A 54 0.12 5.88 2.23
N GLY A 55 -0.22 6.30 3.45
CA GLY A 55 -1.29 5.69 4.25
C GLY A 55 -2.64 5.75 3.54
N THR A 56 -3.04 6.95 3.11
CA THR A 56 -4.32 7.15 2.40
C THR A 56 -4.36 6.43 1.06
N MET A 57 -3.26 6.42 0.30
CA MET A 57 -3.11 5.66 -0.93
C MET A 57 -3.33 4.16 -0.70
N GLY A 58 -2.73 3.59 0.35
CA GLY A 58 -2.89 2.17 0.70
C GLY A 58 -4.34 1.79 1.01
N VAL A 59 -5.07 2.64 1.74
CA VAL A 59 -6.49 2.41 2.06
C VAL A 59 -7.36 2.46 0.79
N VAL A 60 -7.17 3.44 -0.09
CA VAL A 60 -7.92 3.52 -1.34
C VAL A 60 -7.62 2.34 -2.26
N LEU A 61 -6.35 1.89 -2.29
CA LEU A 61 -5.93 0.69 -3.01
C LEU A 61 -6.66 -0.57 -2.53
N ALA A 62 -6.85 -0.72 -1.22
CA ALA A 62 -7.54 -1.87 -0.65
C ALA A 62 -9.05 -1.88 -0.95
N VAL A 63 -9.69 -0.71 -1.02
CA VAL A 63 -11.14 -0.60 -1.23
C VAL A 63 -11.53 -0.58 -2.72
N TYR A 64 -10.78 0.14 -3.55
CA TYR A 64 -11.11 0.40 -4.95
C TYR A 64 -10.13 -0.24 -5.96
N GLY A 65 -9.09 -0.92 -5.47
CA GLY A 65 -8.07 -1.56 -6.29
C GLY A 65 -6.92 -0.64 -6.69
N ALA A 66 -5.94 -1.22 -7.40
CA ALA A 66 -4.67 -0.56 -7.71
C ALA A 66 -4.79 0.69 -8.59
N GLY A 67 -5.69 0.67 -9.59
CA GLY A 67 -5.85 1.80 -10.51
C GLY A 67 -6.35 3.06 -9.81
N TRP A 68 -7.41 2.94 -9.02
CA TRP A 68 -7.99 4.06 -8.27
C TRP A 68 -7.11 4.50 -7.10
N GLY A 69 -6.41 3.57 -6.43
CA GLY A 69 -5.46 3.89 -5.38
C GLY A 69 -4.27 4.71 -5.88
N LEU A 70 -3.66 4.31 -7.01
CA LEU A 70 -2.58 5.07 -7.64
C LEU A 70 -3.04 6.44 -8.15
N ALA A 71 -4.21 6.51 -8.80
CA ALA A 71 -4.76 7.78 -9.27
C ALA A 71 -5.05 8.75 -8.12
N ALA A 72 -5.65 8.28 -7.03
CA ALA A 72 -5.93 9.07 -5.85
C ALA A 72 -4.63 9.53 -5.15
N GLY A 73 -3.63 8.65 -5.03
CA GLY A 73 -2.31 9.01 -4.49
C GLY A 73 -1.60 10.08 -5.30
N ALA A 74 -1.59 9.94 -6.63
CA ALA A 74 -1.01 10.93 -7.54
C ALA A 74 -1.75 12.28 -7.48
N ALA A 75 -3.09 12.25 -7.46
CA ALA A 75 -3.90 13.45 -7.32
C ALA A 75 -3.66 14.17 -5.98
N LEU A 76 -3.59 13.43 -4.86
CA LEU A 76 -3.27 13.99 -3.55
C LEU A 76 -1.88 14.60 -3.53
N TYR A 77 -0.88 13.92 -4.09
CA TYR A 77 0.49 14.42 -4.17
C TYR A 77 0.55 15.75 -4.93
N ILE A 78 -0.07 15.83 -6.11
CA ILE A 78 -0.14 17.06 -6.91
C ILE A 78 -0.85 18.17 -6.14
N LEU A 79 -1.96 17.87 -5.47
CA LEU A 79 -2.72 18.86 -4.71
C LEU A 79 -1.92 19.36 -3.50
N VAL A 80 -1.21 18.48 -2.80
CA VAL A 80 -0.34 18.83 -1.66
C VAL A 80 0.83 19.68 -2.11
N GLU A 81 1.49 19.36 -3.22
CA GLU A 81 2.59 20.18 -3.74
C GLU A 81 2.13 21.60 -4.08
N ARG A 82 0.94 21.72 -4.71
CA ARG A 82 0.29 23.02 -4.97
C ARG A 82 -0.09 23.76 -3.68
N THR A 83 -0.59 23.04 -2.68
CA THR A 83 -0.96 23.60 -1.37
C THR A 83 0.27 24.02 -0.57
N HIS A 84 1.37 23.28 -0.66
CA HIS A 84 2.63 23.60 0.01
C HIS A 84 3.21 24.93 -0.51
N LEU A 85 3.12 25.17 -1.83
CA LEU A 85 3.46 26.46 -2.42
C LEU A 85 2.53 27.60 -1.95
N LEU A 86 1.22 27.35 -1.83
CA LEU A 86 0.26 28.36 -1.33
C LEU A 86 0.42 28.64 0.18
N LYS A 87 0.77 27.63 0.97
CA LYS A 87 0.94 27.75 2.43
C LYS A 87 2.16 28.59 2.80
N PHE A 88 3.22 28.57 1.99
CA PHE A 88 4.40 29.42 2.17
C PHE A 88 4.09 30.91 1.94
N THR A 89 3.20 31.22 0.98
CA THR A 89 2.73 32.59 0.74
C THR A 89 1.83 33.10 1.87
N SER A 90 0.93 32.26 2.40
CA SER A 90 0.02 32.67 3.48
C SER A 90 0.74 32.92 4.82
N ILE A 91 1.80 32.16 5.13
CA ILE A 91 2.63 32.40 6.33
C ILE A 91 3.42 33.71 6.25
N LYS A 92 3.83 34.14 5.04
CA LYS A 92 4.53 35.42 4.84
C LYS A 92 3.59 36.63 4.93
N ASP A 93 2.29 36.42 4.76
CA ASP A 93 1.27 37.47 4.87
C ASP A 93 0.79 37.64 6.33
N LYS A 94 0.69 36.53 7.09
CA LYS A 94 0.25 36.56 8.50
C LYS A 94 1.26 37.16 9.48
N SER A 95 2.51 37.43 9.06
CA SER A 95 3.50 38.17 9.87
C SER A 95 3.48 39.68 9.63
N ARG A 96 2.52 40.23 8.85
CA ARG A 96 2.43 41.66 8.52
C ARG A 96 1.12 42.38 8.87
N SER A 97 0.21 41.80 9.63
CA SER A 97 -0.87 42.58 10.24
C SER A 97 -1.50 41.79 11.40
N PRO A 98 -1.26 42.25 12.63
CA PRO A 98 -2.23 43.13 13.26
C PRO A 98 -1.54 44.23 14.10
N ALA A 99 -1.42 45.44 13.53
CA ALA A 99 -1.17 46.67 14.30
C ALA A 99 -1.73 47.91 13.57
N GLU A 100 -2.80 47.75 12.78
CA GLU A 100 -3.50 48.84 12.09
C GLU A 100 -5.01 48.59 12.10
N ALA A 101 -5.57 48.44 13.30
CA ALA A 101 -7.00 48.55 13.57
C ALA A 101 -7.19 48.94 15.04
N ASP A 102 -7.34 50.25 15.23
CA ASP A 102 -7.86 51.00 16.39
C ASP A 102 -7.06 51.01 17.71
#